data_AF-A0A7V5R9K3-F1
#
_entry.id   AF-A0A7V5R9K3-F1
#
_cell.length_a   1.000
_cell.length_b   1.000
_cell.length_c   1.000
_cell.angle_alpha   90.00
_cell.angle_beta   90.00
_cell.angle_gamma   90.00
#
_symmetry.space_group_name_H-M   'P 1'
#
loop_
_entity.id
_entity.type
_entity.pdbx_description
1 polymer ?
#
loop_
_entity_poly.entity_id
_entity_poly.type
_entity_poly.pdbx_seq_one_letter_code
_entity_poly.pdbx_strand_id
1 'polypeptide(L)' 'MEVLYIMIPAALYLGVVGVVFLVWSIRTGQFDDMEGPKYRILFDDDEPGGGGRRGGGEGPGAGR' A
#
# COMPACT_ATOMS: atom_id res chain seq x y z
N MET A 1 45.67 5.65 10.55
CA MET A 1 44.93 6.71 11.26
C MET A 1 44.11 7.61 10.32
N GLU A 2 44.43 7.69 9.02
CA GLU A 2 43.68 8.55 8.08
C GLU A 2 42.26 8.07 7.75
N VAL A 3 42.04 6.74 7.70
CA VAL A 3 40.73 6.16 7.33
C VAL A 3 39.60 6.58 8.26
N LEU A 4 39.90 6.86 9.55
CA LEU A 4 38.91 7.29 10.53
C LEU A 4 38.30 8.65 10.15
N TYR A 5 39.06 9.54 9.49
CA TYR A 5 38.56 10.84 9.04
C TYR A 5 37.50 10.73 7.93
N ILE A 6 37.45 9.61 7.22
CA ILE A 6 36.43 9.36 6.20
C ILE A 6 35.31 8.50 6.79
N MET A 7 35.64 7.49 7.57
CA MET A 7 34.66 6.53 8.12
C MET A 7 33.73 7.15 9.15
N ILE A 8 34.23 8.02 10.03
CA ILE A 8 33.40 8.69 11.05
C ILE A 8 32.32 9.56 10.39
N PRO A 9 32.64 10.52 9.50
CA PRO A 9 31.62 11.33 8.85
C PRO A 9 30.73 10.51 7.91
N ALA A 10 31.25 9.49 7.23
CA ALA A 10 30.43 8.60 6.41
C ALA A 10 29.39 7.83 7.24
N ALA A 11 29.77 7.32 8.41
CA ALA A 11 28.86 6.63 9.32
C ALA A 11 27.81 7.59 9.90
N LEU A 12 28.21 8.79 10.30
CA LEU A 12 27.28 9.83 10.77
C LEU A 12 26.28 10.23 9.68
N TYR A 13 26.76 10.42 8.44
CA TYR A 13 25.91 10.73 7.29
C TYR A 13 24.88 9.62 7.04
N LEU A 14 25.32 8.36 7.00
CA LEU A 14 24.41 7.21 6.84
C LEU A 14 23.40 7.12 7.99
N GLY A 15 23.83 7.38 9.23
CA GLY A 15 22.94 7.43 10.39
C GLY A 15 21.84 8.49 10.24
N VAL A 16 22.21 9.71 9.86
CA VAL A 16 21.25 10.81 9.63
C VAL A 16 20.28 10.45 8.49
N VAL A 17 20.79 9.93 7.37
CA VAL A 17 19.95 9.50 6.24
C VAL A 17 18.95 8.42 6.69
N GLY A 18 19.40 7.43 7.45
CA GLY A 18 18.53 6.39 7.99
C GLY A 18 17.42 6.95 8.91
N VAL A 19 17.76 7.88 9.80
CA VAL A 19 16.77 8.52 10.69
C VAL A 19 15.76 9.35 9.89
N VAL A 20 16.21 10.14 8.92
CA VAL A 20 15.31 10.92 8.06
C VAL A 20 14.37 10.01 7.28
N PHE A 21 14.90 8.93 6.69
CA PHE A 21 14.10 7.95 5.96
C PHE A 21 13.07 7.26 6.86
N LEU A 22 13.47 6.87 8.08
CA LEU A 22 12.58 6.25 9.06
C LEU A 22 11.43 7.19 9.46
N VAL A 23 11.76 8.44 9.80
CA VAL A 23 10.74 9.44 10.17
C VAL A 23 9.80 9.72 9.00
N TRP A 24 10.32 9.80 7.78
CA TRP A 24 9.49 9.96 6.58
C TRP A 24 8.54 8.77 6.36
N SER A 25 9.04 7.53 6.51
CA SER A 25 8.25 6.31 6.38
C SER A 25 7.09 6.26 7.39
N ILE A 26 7.35 6.60 8.66
CA ILE A 26 6.32 6.67 9.71
C ILE A 26 5.28 7.75 9.36
N ARG A 27 5.72 8.94 8.94
CA ARG A 27 4.81 10.05 8.57
C ARG A 27 3.98 9.79 7.33
N THR A 28 4.42 8.88 6.45
CA THR A 28 3.71 8.52 5.22
C THR A 28 2.57 7.52 5.49
N GLY A 29 2.41 7.07 6.74
CA GLY A 29 1.29 6.19 7.12
C GLY A 29 1.39 4.79 6.51
N GLN A 30 2.59 4.37 6.04
CA GLN A 30 2.77 3.02 5.47
C GLN A 30 2.49 1.89 6.47
N PHE A 31 2.48 2.18 7.76
CA PHE A 31 2.19 1.21 8.82
C PHE A 31 0.70 1.17 9.23
N ASP A 32 -0.14 2.07 8.71
CA ASP A 32 -1.57 2.13 9.08
C ASP A 32 -2.40 1.01 8.41
N ASP A 33 -1.94 0.42 7.30
CA ASP A 33 -2.64 -0.67 6.59
C ASP A 33 -2.05 -2.07 6.89
N MET A 34 -1.59 -2.30 8.13
CA MET A 34 -1.15 -3.62 8.58
C MET A 34 -2.32 -4.57 8.91
N GLU A 35 -3.54 -4.03 9.00
CA GLU A 35 -4.76 -4.78 9.36
C GLU A 35 -5.64 -5.11 8.15
N GLY A 36 -5.63 -4.30 7.08
CA GLY A 36 -6.52 -4.44 5.93
C GLY A 36 -6.36 -5.71 5.07
N PRO A 37 -5.20 -6.39 5.00
CA PRO A 37 -5.08 -7.65 4.25
C PRO A 37 -5.74 -8.85 4.95
N LYS A 38 -5.75 -8.86 6.29
CA LYS A 38 -6.25 -10.01 7.09
C LYS A 38 -7.77 -10.12 7.10
N TYR A 39 -8.46 -8.99 7.02
CA TYR A 39 -9.92 -8.97 6.95
C TYR A 39 -10.44 -9.41 5.57
N ARG A 40 -9.74 -9.08 4.48
CA ARG A 40 -10.14 -9.51 3.13
C ARG A 40 -10.06 -11.03 2.96
N ILE A 41 -8.97 -11.66 3.41
CA ILE A 41 -8.81 -13.12 3.25
C ILE A 41 -9.78 -13.97 4.09
N LEU A 42 -10.35 -13.43 5.18
CA LEU A 42 -11.28 -14.17 6.04
C LEU A 42 -12.74 -14.01 5.62
N PHE A 43 -13.09 -12.91 4.93
CA PHE A 43 -14.46 -12.60 4.54
C PHE A 43 -14.72 -12.70 3.03
N ASP A 44 -13.70 -12.86 2.18
CA ASP A 44 -13.86 -13.04 0.72
C ASP A 44 -14.40 -14.44 0.33
N ASP A 45 -14.31 -15.44 1.23
CA ASP A 45 -14.81 -16.81 0.99
C ASP A 45 -16.30 -16.99 1.38
N ASP A 46 -16.88 -16.02 2.11
CA ASP A 46 -18.23 -16.09 2.71
C ASP A 46 -19.27 -15.23 1.96
N GLU A 47 -19.07 -14.94 0.68
CA GLU A 47 -20.10 -14.29 -0.15
C GLU A 47 -20.93 -15.33 -0.95
N PRO A 48 -22.01 -15.90 -0.40
CA PRO A 48 -22.98 -16.67 -1.17
C PRO A 48 -23.86 -15.71 -1.97
N GLY A 49 -23.43 -15.35 -3.19
CA GLY A 49 -24.31 -14.90 -4.26
C GLY A 49 -24.92 -13.51 -4.12
N GLY A 50 -24.22 -12.50 -4.64
CA GLY A 50 -24.78 -11.19 -5.00
C GLY A 50 -25.21 -11.12 -6.47
N GLY A 51 -26.26 -11.85 -6.84
CA GLY A 51 -26.92 -11.62 -8.12
C GLY A 51 -27.62 -10.24 -8.15
N GLY A 52 -27.24 -9.39 -9.10
CA GLY A 52 -28.15 -8.40 -9.67
C GLY A 52 -27.80 -6.91 -9.50
N ARG A 53 -27.13 -6.35 -10.51
CA ARG A 53 -27.53 -5.05 -11.07
C ARG A 53 -27.69 -5.16 -12.59
N ARG A 54 -28.94 -5.39 -12.99
CA ARG A 54 -29.48 -4.97 -14.29
C ARG A 54 -29.31 -3.46 -14.41
N GLY A 55 -28.53 -3.03 -15.38
CA GLY A 55 -28.55 -1.70 -15.97
C GLY A 55 -27.73 -1.81 -17.26
N GLY A 56 -28.20 -1.47 -18.44
CA GLY A 56 -29.40 -0.80 -18.90
C GLY A 56 -29.11 -0.57 -20.37
N GLY A 57 -29.90 -1.16 -21.25
CA GLY A 57 -29.61 -1.21 -22.69
C GLY A 57 -30.78 -1.79 -23.46
N GLU A 58 -31.98 -1.30 -23.17
CA GLU A 58 -33.11 -1.40 -24.08
C GLU A 58 -32.78 -0.55 -25.32
N GLY A 59 -32.30 -1.21 -26.37
CA GLY A 59 -32.32 -0.67 -27.72
C GLY A 59 -33.59 -1.15 -28.41
N PRO A 60 -34.47 -0.26 -28.90
CA PRO A 60 -35.63 -0.69 -29.68
C PRO A 60 -35.15 -1.05 -31.09
N GLY A 61 -34.97 -2.35 -31.34
CA GLY A 61 -34.64 -2.92 -32.65
C GLY A 61 -35.78 -3.82 -33.12
N ALA A 62 -36.83 -3.20 -33.65
CA ALA A 62 -37.98 -3.85 -34.25
C ALA A 62 -37.56 -4.83 -35.36
N GLY A 63 -38.24 -5.97 -35.41
CA GLY A 63 -38.08 -6.96 -36.46
C GLY A 63 -38.35 -6.38 -37.84
N ARG A 64 -37.50 -6.76 -38.78
CA ARG A 64 -37.78 -7.01 -40.20
C ARG A 64 -36.85 -8.10 -40.69
#